data_AF-A0A1E3Q6R1-F1
#
_entry.id   AF-A0A1E3Q6R1-F1
#
_cell.length_a   1.000
_cell.length_b   1.000
_cell.length_c   1.000
_cell.angle_alpha   90.00
_cell.angle_beta   90.00
_cell.angle_gamma   90.00
#
_symmetry.space_group_name_H-M   'P 1'
#
loop_
_entity.id
_entity.type
_entity.pdbx_description
1 polymer ?
#
loop_
_entity_poly.entity_id
_entity_poly.type
_entity_poly.pdbx_seq_one_letter_code
_entity_poly.pdbx_strand_id
1 'polypeptide(L)'
;MSLNPRTFLPSLKKLFFAFGGIKCASSKKAFFTNEAWHEAQLILREVRPGYYSDPKDFPLYFEKVQDSNGLLLYRCIRGTNSLEGGVHQNLIAKFSHFNLHKVLLQLAA
;
A
#
# COMPACT_ATOMS: atom_id res chain seq x y z
N MET A 1 -11.05 -8.99 4.52
CA MET A 1 -11.39 -7.76 3.76
C MET A 1 -10.75 -7.88 2.38
N SER A 2 -11.53 -7.85 1.30
CA SER A 2 -11.01 -7.97 -0.09
C SER A 2 -11.12 -6.63 -0.81
N LEU A 3 -10.00 -6.11 -1.32
CA LEU A 3 -9.94 -4.89 -2.13
C LEU A 3 -10.39 -5.22 -3.56
N ASN A 4 -11.66 -4.92 -3.87
CA ASN A 4 -12.20 -5.10 -5.22
C ASN A 4 -11.88 -3.88 -6.11
N PRO A 5 -11.29 -4.07 -7.31
CA PRO A 5 -10.87 -2.95 -8.16
C PRO A 5 -12.05 -2.08 -8.62
N ARG A 6 -13.24 -2.68 -8.80
CA ARG A 6 -14.45 -1.98 -9.25
C ARG A 6 -14.97 -0.99 -8.22
N THR A 7 -14.76 -1.26 -6.93
CA THR A 7 -15.21 -0.38 -5.84
C THR A 7 -14.07 0.51 -5.33
N PHE A 8 -12.83 0.05 -5.43
CA PHE A 8 -11.66 0.75 -4.91
C PHE A 8 -11.34 2.03 -5.68
N LEU A 9 -11.29 1.97 -7.02
CA LEU A 9 -10.99 3.14 -7.85
C LEU A 9 -12.02 4.28 -7.67
N PRO A 10 -13.35 4.04 -7.70
CA PRO A 10 -14.32 5.09 -7.40
C PRO A 10 -14.20 5.68 -5.99
N SER A 11 -13.86 4.85 -5.00
CA SER A 11 -13.70 5.29 -3.61
C SER A 11 -12.48 6.21 -3.46
N LEU A 12 -11.36 5.87 -4.09
CA LEU A 12 -10.17 6.73 -4.12
C LEU A 12 -10.46 8.07 -4.81
N LYS A 13 -11.17 8.06 -5.95
CA LYS A 13 -11.58 9.30 -6.61
C LYS A 13 -12.41 10.19 -5.67
N LYS A 14 -13.43 9.61 -5.01
CA LYS A 14 -14.26 10.34 -4.05
C LYS A 14 -13.43 10.94 -2.92
N LEU A 15 -12.46 10.19 -2.39
CA LEU A 15 -11.55 10.65 -1.35
C LEU A 15 -10.71 11.84 -1.84
N PHE A 16 -10.05 11.73 -3.00
CA PHE A 16 -9.26 12.85 -3.54
C PHE A 16 -10.10 14.08 -3.83
N PHE A 17 -11.32 13.93 -4.36
CA PHE A 17 -12.22 15.07 -4.57
C PHE A 17 -12.72 15.69 -3.27
N ALA A 18 -13.05 14.88 -2.26
CA ALA A 18 -13.55 15.37 -0.98
C ALA A 18 -12.48 16.15 -0.20
N PHE A 19 -11.23 15.69 -0.23
CA PHE A 19 -10.15 16.28 0.57
C PHE A 19 -9.26 17.25 -0.21
N GLY A 20 -9.14 17.11 -1.52
CA GLY A 20 -8.15 17.88 -2.30
C GLY A 20 -8.42 19.39 -2.33
N GLY A 21 -9.68 19.80 -2.24
CA GLY A 21 -10.06 21.23 -2.20
C GLY A 21 -9.99 21.86 -0.80
N ILE A 22 -9.76 21.07 0.25
CA ILE A 22 -9.76 21.57 1.63
C ILE A 22 -8.58 22.53 1.81
N LYS A 23 -8.84 23.68 2.43
CA LYS A 23 -7.79 24.64 2.81
C LYS A 23 -7.56 24.57 4.31
N CYS A 24 -6.29 24.67 4.70
CA CYS A 24 -5.91 24.79 6.09
C CYS A 24 -6.55 26.05 6.70
N ALA A 25 -7.22 25.91 7.85
CA ALA A 25 -7.94 27.00 8.48
C ALA A 25 -7.02 28.17 8.87
N SER A 26 -5.81 27.88 9.34
CA SER A 26 -4.79 28.85 9.77
C SER A 26 -3.98 29.39 8.60
N SER A 27 -3.29 28.52 7.86
CA SER A 27 -2.35 28.94 6.79
C SER A 27 -3.03 29.33 5.48
N LYS A 28 -4.33 29.03 5.32
CA LYS A 28 -5.12 29.19 4.08
C LYS A 28 -4.58 28.45 2.84
N LYS A 29 -3.50 27.66 2.99
CA LYS A 29 -2.94 26.83 1.93
C LYS A 29 -3.87 25.66 1.62
N ALA A 30 -3.90 25.24 0.36
CA ALA A 30 -4.61 24.03 -0.04
C ALA A 30 -3.94 22.80 0.59
N PHE A 31 -4.77 21.82 0.99
CA PHE A 31 -4.32 20.54 1.51
C PHE A 31 -3.60 19.75 0.42
N PHE A 32 -4.14 19.77 -0.81
CA PHE A 32 -3.43 19.25 -1.98
C PHE A 32 -2.73 20.39 -2.70
N THR A 33 -1.40 20.31 -2.75
CA THR A 33 -0.58 21.14 -3.65
C THR A 33 -0.66 20.61 -5.09
N ASN A 34 -0.02 21.31 -6.03
CA ASN A 34 0.04 20.84 -7.42
C ASN A 34 0.73 19.47 -7.51
N GLU A 35 1.77 19.26 -6.70
CA GLU A 35 2.50 17.99 -6.58
C GLU A 35 1.60 16.90 -6.00
N ALA A 36 0.82 17.20 -4.96
CA ALA A 36 -0.13 16.25 -4.39
C ALA A 36 -1.22 15.83 -5.40
N TRP A 37 -1.70 16.77 -6.22
CA TRP A 37 -2.63 16.45 -7.31
C TRP A 37 -1.98 15.60 -8.39
N HIS A 38 -0.72 15.86 -8.73
CA HIS A 38 0.05 15.05 -9.66
C HIS A 38 0.16 13.60 -9.16
N GLU A 39 0.60 13.41 -7.91
CA GLU A 39 0.70 12.08 -7.28
C GLU A 39 -0.65 11.37 -7.20
N ALA A 40 -1.73 12.08 -6.86
CA ALA A 40 -3.08 11.52 -6.84
C ALA A 40 -3.48 10.96 -8.21
N GLN A 41 -3.13 11.65 -9.31
CA GLN A 41 -3.39 11.16 -10.66
C GLN A 41 -2.56 9.91 -11.01
N LEU A 42 -1.29 9.87 -10.59
CA LEU A 42 -0.44 8.69 -10.75
C LEU A 42 -1.02 7.48 -10.01
N ILE A 43 -1.43 7.65 -8.74
CA ILE A 43 -2.09 6.60 -7.96
C ILE A 43 -3.34 6.09 -8.68
N LEU A 44 -4.21 6.98 -9.18
CA LEU A 44 -5.39 6.56 -9.93
C LEU A 44 -5.05 5.79 -11.21
N ARG A 45 -3.93 6.12 -11.87
CA ARG A 45 -3.43 5.41 -13.05
C ARG A 45 -2.98 3.99 -12.70
N GLU A 46 -2.22 3.83 -11.62
CA GLU A 46 -1.67 2.54 -11.17
C GLU A 46 -2.75 1.64 -10.54
N VAL A 47 -3.78 2.22 -9.92
CA VAL A 47 -4.91 1.44 -9.37
C VAL A 47 -5.85 0.92 -10.46
N ARG A 48 -6.00 1.65 -11.57
CA ARG A 48 -6.91 1.27 -12.68
C ARG A 48 -6.72 -0.17 -13.20
N PRO A 49 -5.50 -0.68 -13.45
CA PRO A 49 -5.30 -2.08 -13.87
C PRO A 49 -5.53 -3.11 -12.76
N GLY A 50 -5.79 -2.69 -11.52
CA GLY A 50 -6.06 -3.60 -10.39
C GLY A 50 -4.81 -4.06 -9.64
N TYR A 51 -3.65 -3.42 -9.81
CA TYR A 51 -2.40 -3.82 -9.14
C TYR A 51 -2.45 -3.81 -7.61
N TYR A 52 -3.38 -3.04 -7.03
CA TYR A 52 -3.57 -2.94 -5.58
C TYR A 52 -4.77 -3.74 -5.07
N SER A 53 -5.44 -4.46 -5.97
CA SER A 53 -6.65 -5.24 -5.66
C SER A 53 -6.31 -6.70 -5.37
N ASP A 54 -7.14 -7.34 -4.55
CA ASP A 54 -7.02 -8.77 -4.32
C ASP A 54 -7.47 -9.55 -5.57
N PRO A 55 -6.82 -10.69 -5.88
CA PRO A 55 -7.36 -11.61 -6.87
C PRO A 55 -8.74 -12.07 -6.43
N LYS A 56 -9.63 -12.20 -7.41
CA LYS A 56 -10.99 -12.70 -7.16
C LYS A 56 -10.90 -14.12 -6.59
N ASP A 57 -11.68 -14.39 -5.55
CA ASP A 57 -11.82 -15.70 -4.91
C ASP A 57 -10.52 -16.25 -4.28
N PHE A 58 -9.51 -15.41 -4.07
CA PHE A 58 -8.25 -15.78 -3.43
C PHE A 58 -7.98 -14.90 -2.19
N PRO A 59 -8.34 -15.35 -0.98
CA PRO A 59 -8.13 -14.57 0.24
C PRO A 59 -6.64 -14.47 0.56
N LEU A 60 -6.14 -13.25 0.74
CA LEU A 60 -4.74 -12.99 1.08
C LEU A 60 -4.53 -12.64 2.57
N TYR A 61 -5.63 -12.45 3.32
CA TYR A 61 -5.63 -12.14 4.75
C TYR A 61 -6.54 -13.12 5.49
N PHE A 62 -6.01 -13.72 6.55
CA PHE A 62 -6.71 -14.70 7.39
C PHE A 62 -6.72 -14.23 8.83
N GLU A 63 -7.88 -14.25 9.48
CA GLU A 63 -8.00 -13.90 10.89
C GLU A 63 -7.21 -14.90 11.76
N LYS A 64 -6.47 -14.39 12.75
CA LYS A 64 -5.64 -15.22 13.62
C LYS A 64 -6.14 -15.19 15.07
N VAL A 65 -6.07 -14.04 15.72
CA VAL A 65 -6.45 -13.86 17.14
C VAL A 65 -6.62 -12.37 17.44
N GLN A 66 -7.39 -12.01 18.47
CA GLN A 66 -7.35 -10.65 19.02
C GLN A 66 -6.19 -10.50 20.00
N ASP A 67 -5.49 -9.37 19.95
CA ASP A 67 -4.48 -9.03 20.93
C ASP A 67 -5.10 -8.60 22.27
N SER A 68 -4.27 -8.31 23.26
CA SER A 68 -4.70 -7.84 24.59
C SER A 68 -5.44 -6.50 24.58
N ASN A 69 -5.35 -5.75 23.47
CA ASN A 69 -6.01 -4.47 23.28
C ASN A 69 -7.32 -4.62 22.49
N GLY A 70 -7.71 -5.85 22.12
CA GLY A 70 -8.89 -6.14 21.33
C GLY A 70 -8.71 -5.92 19.82
N LEU A 71 -7.48 -5.75 19.34
CA LEU A 71 -7.19 -5.61 17.92
C LEU A 71 -7.08 -6.98 17.24
N LEU A 72 -7.83 -7.17 16.16
CA LEU A 72 -7.80 -8.41 15.38
C LEU A 72 -6.51 -8.51 14.56
N LEU A 73 -5.69 -9.50 14.88
CA LEU A 73 -4.48 -9.83 14.15
C LEU A 73 -4.82 -10.70 12.94
N TYR A 74 -4.29 -10.31 11.77
CA TYR A 74 -4.43 -11.05 10.53
C TYR A 74 -3.09 -11.67 10.12
N ARG A 75 -3.12 -12.91 9.65
CA ARG A 75 -2.05 -13.51 8.87
C ARG A 75 -2.20 -13.07 7.41
N CYS A 76 -1.22 -12.32 6.92
CA CYS A 76 -1.10 -11.96 5.53
C CYS A 76 -0.24 -13.00 4.79
N ILE A 77 -0.67 -13.42 3.59
CA ILE A 77 0.15 -14.22 2.66
C ILE A 77 0.48 -13.44 1.39
N ARG A 78 0.23 -12.12 1.36
CA ARG A 78 0.71 -11.27 0.26
C ARG A 78 2.23 -11.29 0.26
N GLY A 79 2.82 -11.54 -0.90
CA GLY A 79 4.24 -11.29 -1.14
C GLY A 79 4.53 -9.79 -1.24
N THR A 80 5.81 -9.44 -1.38
CA THR A 80 6.23 -8.09 -1.76
C THR A 80 5.82 -7.79 -3.20
N ASN A 81 5.44 -6.54 -3.49
CA ASN A 81 5.09 -6.16 -4.86
C ASN A 81 6.31 -6.31 -5.79
N SER A 82 6.13 -6.28 -7.11
CA SER A 82 7.23 -6.46 -8.07
C SER A 82 8.33 -5.40 -7.96
N LEU A 83 8.01 -4.20 -7.45
CA LEU A 83 8.96 -3.10 -7.30
C LEU A 83 9.93 -3.33 -6.13
N GLU A 84 9.41 -3.84 -5.02
CA GLU A 84 10.19 -4.21 -3.84
C GLU A 84 10.78 -5.61 -3.98
N GLY A 85 9.97 -6.61 -4.33
CA GLY A 85 10.40 -7.99 -4.53
C GLY A 85 11.48 -8.13 -5.60
N GLY A 86 11.40 -7.36 -6.69
CA GLY A 86 12.43 -7.34 -7.73
C GLY A 86 13.77 -6.79 -7.23
N VAL A 87 13.77 -5.82 -6.32
CA VAL A 87 15.00 -5.29 -5.73
C VAL A 87 15.52 -6.19 -4.62
N HIS A 88 14.65 -6.60 -3.69
CA HIS A 88 15.01 -7.40 -2.53
C HIS A 88 15.48 -8.80 -2.93
N GLN A 89 14.80 -9.49 -3.84
CA GLN A 89 15.24 -10.82 -4.28
C GLN A 89 16.58 -10.75 -5.03
N ASN A 90 16.78 -9.72 -5.86
CA ASN A 90 18.06 -9.53 -6.55
C ASN A 90 19.20 -9.19 -5.59
N LEU A 91 18.94 -8.37 -4.56
CA LEU A 91 19.92 -8.10 -3.51
C LEU A 91 20.22 -9.35 -2.69
N ILE A 92 19.22 -10.11 -2.27
CA ILE A 92 19.41 -11.37 -1.54
C ILE A 92 20.20 -12.36 -2.41
N ALA A 93 19.86 -12.53 -3.69
CA ALA A 93 20.59 -13.43 -4.58
C ALA A 93 22.06 -13.02 -4.76
N LYS A 94 22.33 -11.71 -4.89
CA LYS A 94 23.69 -11.18 -5.09
C LYS A 94 24.52 -11.15 -3.81
N PHE A 95 23.89 -10.93 -2.65
CA PHE A 95 24.58 -10.69 -1.38
C PHE A 95 24.33 -11.79 -0.33
N SER A 96 23.66 -12.89 -0.68
CA SER A 96 23.44 -14.06 0.19
C SER A 96 24.73 -14.63 0.77
N HIS A 97 25.83 -14.54 0.01
CA HIS A 97 27.17 -15.00 0.43
C HIS A 97 27.81 -14.11 1.50
N PHE A 98 27.30 -12.90 1.75
CA PHE A 98 27.92 -11.92 2.65
C PHE A 98 27.33 -11.90 4.08
N ASN A 99 26.52 -12.88 4.50
CA ASN A 99 25.89 -12.91 5.85
C ASN A 99 25.13 -11.61 6.21
N LEU A 100 24.67 -10.84 5.22
CA LEU A 100 23.88 -9.60 5.38
C LEU A 100 22.42 -9.86 5.82
N HIS A 101 22.04 -11.12 5.98
CA HIS A 101 20.69 -11.57 6.32
C HIS A 101 20.12 -10.89 7.58
N LYS A 102 20.96 -10.50 8.55
CA LYS A 102 20.52 -9.82 9.78
C LYS A 102 20.16 -8.35 9.60
N VAL A 103 20.74 -7.65 8.61
CA VAL A 103 20.50 -6.22 8.39
C VAL A 103 19.28 -5.99 7.50
N LEU A 104 19.06 -6.85 6.50
CA LEU A 104 17.96 -6.71 5.55
C LEU A 104 16.58 -7.02 6.15
N LEU A 105 16.50 -7.88 7.18
CA LEU A 105 15.25 -8.16 7.89
C LEU A 105 14.72 -6.99 8.72
N GLN A 106 15.56 -6.00 9.06
CA GLN A 106 15.12 -4.81 9.82
C GLN A 106 14.54 -3.71 8.94
N LEU A 107 14.70 -3.79 7.61
CA LEU A 107 14.17 -2.80 6.66
C LEU A 107 12.85 -3.25 6.00
N ALA A 108 12.43 -4.49 6.24
CA ALA A 108 11.20 -5.09 5.70
C ALA A 108 10.14 -5.35 6.79
N ALA A 109 10.29 -4.76 7.98
CA ALA A 109 9.35 -4.84 9.11
C ALA A 109 8.66 -3.49 9.34
#